data_AF-A0AA39N6C0-F1
#
_entry.id   AF-A0AA39N6C0-F1
#
_cell.length_a   1.000
_cell.length_b   1.000
_cell.length_c   1.000
_cell.angle_alpha   90.00
_cell.angle_beta   90.00
_cell.angle_gamma   90.00
#
_symmetry.space_group_name_H-M   'P 1'
#
loop_
_entity.id
_entity.type
_entity.pdbx_description
1 polymer ?
#
loop_
_entity_poly.entity_id
_entity_poly.type
_entity_poly.pdbx_seq_one_letter_code
_entity_poly.pdbx_strand_id
1 'polypeptide(L)'
;MQFLAILWPILLGTLFTTVQGETKNSKRDNGQTNISQFVSTRNGQFIVNGSEFKFVGVNAPWLPTLITKEDIKNTLCNMSEAGIKVVRTWGFNDVTEIPENKNQTWFQLINKNGTVMINNGTNGLQKLDFVLEAAHECNMLVILSLTNNWNPVANSSTNDTRPRNTLSNDFGGMDTYVRQFGGCKHDEFYTNQTLINAFENYTTQIVTRYVNNPTVFSWEIANDARCNSSVAASPSCTPQTVTAWHSTIAQHIKTIDSNHIVSSGNQGFLCIGCPKLFPLRPTPPAPQVSAVPGQRRATKPQLLTKRKLIMRREERRRKNRALAGGEASGVRVRGRWVASRTRRQEENEMGSAFDGSAGVDTEDILNIPEIGYSSFQLFPDQNTYTNGAADSGLSGFQSVLQEGLDWIQIQAELSATFGKPIALTAFGLVSQEHAPDFVPFNTTVAPFAADSTASTTSNQTSNSTFGVTNSERTQAYSAWLDGKSHFEFMRTGVSTVLLAGISSGLAGIMQYQWGVSNVTAAAGTSFSPNENSTSSSPDETGTSSSPDDGYSIIDSNTEDTESVISAASQQIAAD
;
A
#
# COMPACT_ATOMS: atom_id res chain seq x y z
N MET A 1 -14.16 -48.39 -78.93
CA MET A 1 -15.37 -48.23 -78.09
C MET A 1 -15.48 -49.47 -77.21
N GLN A 2 -15.74 -49.28 -75.91
CA GLN A 2 -16.19 -50.26 -74.90
C GLN A 2 -15.26 -51.47 -74.61
N PHE A 3 -14.63 -51.58 -73.44
CA PHE A 3 -15.10 -51.79 -72.05
C PHE A 3 -15.02 -53.27 -71.63
N LEU A 4 -14.10 -53.59 -70.71
CA LEU A 4 -14.32 -54.48 -69.55
C LEU A 4 -13.04 -54.59 -68.69
N ALA A 5 -13.10 -54.05 -67.47
CA ALA A 5 -12.37 -54.54 -66.29
C ALA A 5 -12.97 -53.94 -65.00
N ILE A 6 -13.74 -54.78 -64.31
CA ILE A 6 -13.82 -55.06 -62.85
C ILE A 6 -13.38 -53.95 -61.87
N LEU A 7 -14.26 -53.61 -60.90
CA LEU A 7 -14.03 -53.68 -59.44
C LEU A 7 -15.26 -53.19 -58.64
N TRP A 8 -15.64 -53.97 -57.61
CA TRP A 8 -16.62 -53.62 -56.57
C TRP A 8 -16.10 -52.52 -55.63
N PRO A 9 -17.00 -51.72 -54.99
CA PRO A 9 -17.16 -51.89 -53.54
C PRO A 9 -18.56 -51.61 -52.94
N ILE A 10 -18.66 -52.15 -51.72
CA ILE A 10 -19.61 -52.09 -50.59
C ILE A 10 -20.29 -50.72 -50.34
N LEU A 11 -21.61 -50.76 -50.09
CA LEU A 11 -22.47 -49.65 -49.62
C LEU A 11 -22.57 -49.65 -48.08
N LEU A 12 -22.39 -48.48 -47.47
CA LEU A 12 -22.68 -48.19 -46.05
C LEU A 12 -23.99 -47.39 -45.95
N GLY A 13 -24.94 -47.92 -45.18
CA GLY A 13 -26.25 -47.30 -44.93
C GLY A 13 -26.22 -46.32 -43.75
N THR A 14 -26.89 -45.18 -43.95
CA THR A 14 -27.22 -44.17 -42.93
C THR A 14 -28.48 -44.56 -42.16
N LEU A 15 -28.43 -44.56 -40.82
CA LEU A 15 -29.62 -44.64 -39.96
C LEU A 15 -29.86 -43.27 -39.30
N PHE A 16 -31.01 -42.67 -39.59
CA PHE A 16 -31.53 -41.50 -38.88
C PHE A 16 -32.34 -41.98 -37.66
N THR A 17 -32.01 -41.49 -36.46
CA THR A 17 -32.88 -41.58 -35.28
C THR A 17 -33.37 -40.19 -34.89
N THR A 18 -34.69 -40.03 -34.87
CA THR A 18 -35.39 -38.84 -34.40
C THR A 18 -35.55 -38.91 -32.88
N VAL A 19 -35.06 -37.90 -32.16
CA VAL A 19 -35.41 -37.63 -30.76
C VAL A 19 -36.13 -36.29 -30.71
N GLN A 20 -37.41 -36.32 -30.34
CA GLN A 20 -38.17 -35.13 -29.96
C GLN A 20 -37.64 -34.62 -28.62
N GLY A 21 -36.99 -33.46 -28.62
CA GLY A 21 -36.65 -32.72 -27.41
C GLY A 21 -37.80 -31.79 -27.02
N GLU A 22 -38.26 -31.90 -25.78
CA GLU A 22 -39.23 -30.99 -25.16
C GLU A 22 -38.73 -29.53 -25.24
N THR A 23 -39.56 -28.65 -25.80
CA THR A 23 -39.35 -27.21 -25.74
C THR A 23 -39.53 -26.72 -24.31
N LYS A 24 -38.43 -26.59 -23.56
CA LYS A 24 -38.40 -25.74 -22.37
C LYS A 24 -38.58 -24.30 -22.82
N ASN A 25 -39.72 -23.71 -22.50
CA ASN A 25 -39.93 -22.26 -22.55
C ASN A 25 -38.85 -21.58 -21.69
N SER A 26 -37.79 -21.09 -22.34
CA SER A 26 -36.94 -20.05 -21.78
C SER A 26 -37.84 -18.84 -21.55
N LYS A 27 -38.19 -18.60 -20.28
CA LYS A 27 -38.55 -17.25 -19.86
C LYS A 27 -37.37 -16.38 -20.30
N ARG A 28 -37.65 -15.43 -21.20
CA ARG A 28 -36.77 -14.29 -21.42
C ARG A 28 -36.52 -13.67 -20.06
N ASP A 29 -35.33 -13.90 -19.53
CA ASP A 29 -34.85 -13.16 -18.38
C ASP A 29 -34.74 -11.71 -18.86
N ASN A 30 -35.61 -10.86 -18.32
CA ASN A 30 -35.52 -9.43 -18.54
C ASN A 30 -34.17 -9.03 -17.95
N GLY A 31 -33.19 -8.74 -18.81
CA GLY A 31 -31.83 -8.38 -18.41
C GLY A 31 -31.80 -7.11 -17.57
N GLN A 32 -32.10 -7.23 -16.28
CA GLN A 32 -31.40 -6.48 -15.26
C GLN A 32 -30.06 -7.18 -15.09
N THR A 33 -29.02 -6.65 -15.73
CA THR A 33 -27.65 -6.92 -15.30
C THR A 33 -27.61 -6.66 -13.80
N ASN A 34 -27.48 -7.71 -12.99
CA ASN A 34 -27.23 -7.56 -11.55
C ASN A 34 -25.90 -6.80 -11.41
N ILE A 35 -25.98 -5.49 -11.20
CA ILE A 35 -24.83 -4.65 -10.95
C ILE A 35 -24.30 -5.08 -9.57
N SER A 36 -23.10 -5.68 -9.54
CA SER A 36 -22.45 -6.05 -8.29
C SER A 36 -22.17 -4.80 -7.46
N GLN A 37 -22.50 -4.86 -6.16
CA GLN A 37 -22.16 -3.83 -5.18
C GLN A 37 -20.71 -3.95 -4.70
N PHE A 38 -20.07 -5.11 -4.90
CA PHE A 38 -18.67 -5.33 -4.54
C PHE A 38 -17.73 -4.64 -5.52
N VAL A 39 -16.63 -4.11 -4.99
CA VAL A 39 -15.53 -3.58 -5.78
C VAL A 39 -14.94 -4.70 -6.64
N SER A 40 -14.78 -4.44 -7.93
CA SER A 40 -14.12 -5.34 -8.88
C SER A 40 -13.06 -4.58 -9.68
N THR A 41 -12.35 -5.26 -10.58
CA THR A 41 -11.34 -4.63 -11.44
C THR A 41 -11.60 -4.89 -12.91
N ARG A 42 -11.31 -3.89 -13.76
CA ARG A 42 -11.43 -4.01 -15.22
C ARG A 42 -10.45 -3.04 -15.89
N ASN A 43 -9.62 -3.56 -16.81
CA ASN A 43 -8.70 -2.75 -17.63
C ASN A 43 -7.83 -1.76 -16.83
N GLY A 44 -7.29 -2.18 -15.69
CA GLY A 44 -6.45 -1.32 -14.85
C GLY A 44 -7.21 -0.35 -13.95
N GLN A 45 -8.55 -0.40 -13.89
CA GLN A 45 -9.38 0.46 -13.03
C GLN A 45 -10.18 -0.37 -12.02
N PHE A 46 -10.51 0.22 -10.87
CA PHE A 46 -11.54 -0.34 -9.98
C PHE A 46 -12.92 -0.04 -10.56
N ILE A 47 -13.87 -0.95 -10.33
CA ILE A 47 -15.26 -0.82 -10.75
C ILE A 47 -16.17 -1.01 -9.54
N VAL A 48 -17.04 -0.03 -9.29
CA VAL A 48 -18.06 -0.08 -8.23
C VAL A 48 -19.40 0.34 -8.84
N ASN A 49 -20.45 -0.43 -8.57
CA ASN A 49 -21.77 -0.19 -9.14
C ASN A 49 -21.75 -0.01 -10.68
N GLY A 50 -20.89 -0.76 -11.37
CA GLY A 50 -20.75 -0.75 -12.83
C GLY A 50 -19.93 0.40 -13.43
N SER A 51 -19.49 1.37 -12.61
CA SER A 51 -18.73 2.55 -13.03
C SER A 51 -17.29 2.48 -12.56
N GLU A 52 -16.39 3.16 -13.29
CA GLU A 52 -15.00 3.31 -12.84
C GLU A 52 -14.96 4.05 -11.50
N PHE A 53 -14.12 3.57 -10.60
CA PHE A 53 -13.98 4.09 -9.26
C PHE A 53 -12.54 4.46 -9.00
N LYS A 54 -12.30 5.75 -8.78
CA LYS A 54 -11.04 6.30 -8.29
C LYS A 54 -11.32 6.97 -6.95
N PHE A 55 -10.31 7.02 -6.09
CA PHE A 55 -10.51 7.58 -4.75
C PHE A 55 -9.27 8.27 -4.19
N VAL A 56 -9.52 9.31 -3.40
CA VAL A 56 -8.64 9.67 -2.29
C VAL A 56 -9.15 8.94 -1.05
N GLY A 57 -8.22 8.31 -0.34
CA GLY A 57 -8.47 7.60 0.89
C GLY A 57 -7.59 8.08 2.03
N VAL A 58 -7.80 7.50 3.21
CA VAL A 58 -6.98 7.77 4.39
C VAL A 58 -6.76 6.48 5.17
N ASN A 59 -5.73 6.46 6.00
CA ASN A 59 -5.47 5.37 6.92
C ASN A 59 -5.81 5.83 8.34
N ALA A 60 -6.49 4.97 9.09
CA ALA A 60 -6.81 5.18 10.49
C ALA A 60 -6.62 3.85 11.23
N PRO A 61 -5.37 3.40 11.45
CA PRO A 61 -5.10 2.09 12.05
C PRO A 61 -5.69 1.92 13.46
N TRP A 62 -5.82 3.03 14.18
CA TRP A 62 -6.43 3.13 15.51
C TRP A 62 -7.97 3.12 15.49
N LEU A 63 -8.63 3.18 14.33
CA LEU A 63 -10.08 3.33 14.23
C LEU A 63 -10.88 2.29 15.06
N PRO A 64 -10.52 0.98 15.08
CA PRO A 64 -11.24 -0.01 15.88
C PRO A 64 -10.95 0.08 17.39
N THR A 65 -10.02 0.94 17.81
CA THR A 65 -9.61 1.13 19.21
C THR A 65 -10.31 2.31 19.87
N LEU A 66 -11.04 3.14 19.10
CA LEU A 66 -11.94 4.14 19.64
C LEU A 66 -12.93 3.50 20.62
N ILE A 67 -13.20 4.21 21.72
CA ILE A 67 -13.90 3.65 22.87
C ILE A 67 -15.39 3.46 22.57
N THR A 68 -16.03 4.47 22.00
CA THR A 68 -17.48 4.47 21.75
C THR A 68 -17.80 4.22 20.28
N LYS A 69 -18.99 3.67 20.00
CA LYS A 69 -19.48 3.52 18.63
C LYS A 69 -19.76 4.88 17.96
N GLU A 70 -20.15 5.85 18.76
CA GLU A 70 -20.47 7.20 18.30
C GLU A 70 -19.21 7.91 17.79
N ASP A 71 -18.08 7.78 18.50
CA ASP A 71 -16.80 8.33 18.02
C ASP A 71 -16.37 7.65 16.70
N ILE A 72 -16.57 6.33 16.56
CA ILE A 72 -16.27 5.61 15.31
C ILE A 72 -17.13 6.15 14.16
N LYS A 73 -18.43 6.29 14.38
CA LYS A 73 -19.36 6.79 13.37
C LYS A 73 -19.06 8.24 12.98
N ASN A 74 -18.89 9.11 13.96
CA ASN A 74 -18.60 10.53 13.72
C ASN A 74 -17.26 10.69 13.00
N THR A 75 -16.24 9.92 13.37
CA THR A 75 -14.95 9.90 12.65
C THR A 75 -15.14 9.55 11.17
N LEU A 76 -15.86 8.47 10.86
CA LEU A 76 -16.10 8.04 9.47
C LEU A 76 -16.97 9.03 8.69
N CYS A 77 -18.02 9.56 9.31
CA CYS A 77 -18.89 10.53 8.66
C CYS A 77 -18.15 11.86 8.39
N ASN A 78 -17.29 12.32 9.30
CA ASN A 78 -16.43 13.49 9.07
C ASN A 78 -15.44 13.25 7.91
N MET A 79 -14.81 12.07 7.83
CA MET A 79 -13.97 11.71 6.68
C MET A 79 -14.79 11.77 5.37
N SER A 80 -16.01 11.22 5.38
CA SER A 80 -16.90 11.23 4.21
C SER A 80 -17.31 12.65 3.78
N GLU A 81 -17.60 13.53 4.75
CA GLU A 81 -17.88 14.95 4.53
C GLU A 81 -16.68 15.71 3.93
N ALA A 82 -15.46 15.35 4.35
CA ALA A 82 -14.21 15.80 3.74
C ALA A 82 -13.97 15.21 2.32
N GLY A 83 -14.89 14.39 1.81
CA GLY A 83 -14.87 13.81 0.48
C GLY A 83 -14.12 12.47 0.41
N ILE A 84 -13.61 11.93 1.52
CA ILE A 84 -12.87 10.67 1.53
C ILE A 84 -13.83 9.51 1.23
N LYS A 85 -13.41 8.59 0.35
CA LYS A 85 -14.25 7.44 -0.06
C LYS A 85 -13.81 6.09 0.48
N VAL A 86 -12.54 5.96 0.84
CA VAL A 86 -11.95 4.70 1.31
C VAL A 86 -11.11 4.95 2.55
N VAL A 87 -11.35 4.17 3.60
CA VAL A 87 -10.49 4.13 4.79
C VAL A 87 -9.75 2.79 4.85
N ARG A 88 -8.46 2.82 5.14
CA ARG A 88 -7.66 1.62 5.44
C ARG A 88 -7.43 1.52 6.94
N THR A 89 -7.70 0.34 7.49
CA THR A 89 -7.54 0.07 8.93
C THR A 89 -7.07 -1.36 9.18
N TRP A 90 -6.68 -1.62 10.42
CA TRP A 90 -6.29 -2.94 10.89
C TRP A 90 -7.50 -3.84 11.09
N GLY A 91 -7.50 -4.95 10.34
CA GLY A 91 -8.33 -6.12 10.57
C GLY A 91 -7.69 -7.09 11.56
N PHE A 92 -6.57 -6.72 12.21
CA PHE A 92 -5.84 -7.48 13.22
C PHE A 92 -5.59 -6.65 14.49
N ASN A 93 -5.45 -7.35 15.61
CA ASN A 93 -4.96 -6.81 16.88
C ASN A 93 -4.58 -8.02 17.73
N ASP A 94 -3.31 -8.43 17.63
CA ASP A 94 -2.81 -9.66 18.22
C ASP A 94 -2.15 -9.34 19.55
N VAL A 95 -2.63 -9.99 20.61
CA VAL A 95 -2.05 -9.88 21.95
C VAL A 95 -1.42 -11.19 22.37
N THR A 96 -0.43 -11.12 23.26
CA THR A 96 0.20 -12.30 23.87
C THR A 96 -0.39 -12.60 25.24
N GLU A 97 -1.11 -11.64 25.81
CA GLU A 97 -1.83 -11.70 27.08
C GLU A 97 -3.09 -10.85 26.96
N ILE A 98 -4.21 -11.27 27.58
CA ILE A 98 -5.46 -10.53 27.50
C ILE A 98 -5.30 -9.23 28.30
N PRO A 99 -5.56 -8.04 27.70
CA PRO A 99 -5.47 -6.79 28.44
C PRO A 99 -6.46 -6.73 29.61
N GLU A 100 -5.99 -6.28 30.77
CA GLU A 100 -6.83 -6.12 31.98
C GLU A 100 -7.88 -5.01 31.80
N ASN A 101 -7.51 -3.94 31.09
CA ASN A 101 -8.40 -2.83 30.79
C ASN A 101 -9.40 -3.25 29.71
N LYS A 102 -10.68 -3.34 30.08
CA LYS A 102 -11.76 -3.76 29.17
C LYS A 102 -12.00 -2.81 27.99
N ASN A 103 -11.54 -1.56 28.08
CA ASN A 103 -11.62 -0.59 26.99
C ASN A 103 -10.52 -0.79 25.94
N GLN A 104 -9.52 -1.64 26.20
CA GLN A 104 -8.49 -1.97 25.22
C GLN A 104 -8.99 -3.04 24.25
N THR A 105 -9.09 -2.67 22.97
CA THR A 105 -9.50 -3.57 21.88
C THR A 105 -8.43 -4.61 21.56
N TRP A 106 -8.80 -5.89 21.45
CA TRP A 106 -7.92 -6.96 20.95
C TRP A 106 -8.73 -8.01 20.20
N PHE A 107 -8.20 -8.58 19.13
CA PHE A 107 -8.94 -9.48 18.24
C PHE A 107 -8.55 -10.93 18.41
N GLN A 108 -7.28 -11.20 18.68
CA GLN A 108 -6.82 -12.55 18.99
C GLN A 108 -5.72 -12.59 20.03
N LEU A 109 -5.71 -13.66 20.82
CA LEU A 109 -4.65 -14.01 21.74
C LEU A 109 -3.81 -15.09 21.08
N ILE A 110 -2.50 -14.85 20.94
CA ILE A 110 -1.53 -15.83 20.47
C ILE A 110 -0.71 -16.30 21.67
N ASN A 111 -0.97 -17.53 22.11
CA ASN A 111 -0.33 -18.11 23.29
C ASN A 111 1.06 -18.68 22.98
N LYS A 112 1.94 -18.71 24.01
CA LYS A 112 3.31 -19.26 23.95
C LYS A 112 3.41 -20.74 23.56
N ASN A 113 2.29 -21.47 23.53
CA ASN A 113 2.22 -22.87 23.10
C ASN A 113 1.79 -23.01 21.62
N GLY A 114 1.71 -21.90 20.87
CA GLY A 114 1.26 -21.90 19.48
C GLY A 114 -0.25 -22.08 19.31
N THR A 115 -1.07 -21.78 20.33
CA THR A 115 -2.54 -21.78 20.19
C THR A 115 -3.07 -20.36 20.05
N VAL A 116 -4.15 -20.22 19.26
CA VAL A 116 -4.80 -18.95 18.98
C VAL A 116 -6.22 -18.96 19.54
N MET A 117 -6.65 -17.87 20.16
CA MET A 117 -8.03 -17.65 20.62
C MET A 117 -8.57 -16.34 20.05
N ILE A 118 -9.79 -16.37 19.50
CA ILE A 118 -10.45 -15.19 18.92
C ILE A 118 -11.35 -14.50 19.94
N ASN A 119 -11.23 -13.18 20.06
CA ASN A 119 -12.16 -12.36 20.83
C ASN A 119 -13.36 -11.95 19.96
N ASN A 120 -14.49 -12.66 20.10
CA ASN A 120 -15.75 -12.28 19.44
C ASN A 120 -16.60 -11.29 20.26
N GLY A 121 -16.05 -10.75 21.35
CA GLY A 121 -16.74 -9.86 22.28
C GLY A 121 -16.79 -8.39 21.85
N THR A 122 -17.31 -7.55 22.74
CA THR A 122 -17.56 -6.11 22.53
C THR A 122 -16.28 -5.26 22.41
N ASN A 123 -15.17 -5.72 22.98
CA ASN A 123 -13.83 -5.16 22.79
C ASN A 123 -12.97 -6.01 21.84
N GLY A 124 -13.61 -6.86 21.04
CA GLY A 124 -12.98 -7.71 20.02
C GLY A 124 -13.55 -7.45 18.65
N LEU A 125 -13.86 -8.51 17.89
CA LEU A 125 -14.33 -8.40 16.50
C LEU A 125 -15.64 -7.61 16.36
N GLN A 126 -16.44 -7.42 17.40
CA GLN A 126 -17.59 -6.51 17.32
C GLN A 126 -17.19 -5.06 17.06
N LYS A 127 -15.97 -4.65 17.43
CA LYS A 127 -15.44 -3.32 17.03
C LYS A 127 -15.35 -3.20 15.51
N LEU A 128 -14.90 -4.24 14.81
CA LEU A 128 -14.87 -4.26 13.36
C LEU A 128 -16.27 -4.33 12.74
N ASP A 129 -17.22 -5.04 13.37
CA ASP A 129 -18.63 -4.98 12.95
C ASP A 129 -19.13 -3.53 12.94
N PHE A 130 -18.90 -2.78 14.02
CA PHE A 130 -19.33 -1.39 14.14
C PHE A 130 -18.60 -0.47 13.17
N VAL A 131 -17.31 -0.70 12.89
CA VAL A 131 -16.58 0.05 11.86
C VAL A 131 -17.22 -0.14 10.49
N LEU A 132 -17.56 -1.38 10.12
CA LEU A 132 -18.18 -1.66 8.82
C LEU A 132 -19.64 -1.17 8.74
N GLU A 133 -20.41 -1.27 9.82
CA GLU A 133 -21.76 -0.71 9.90
C GLU A 133 -21.73 0.81 9.76
N ALA A 134 -20.87 1.50 10.52
CA ALA A 134 -20.72 2.94 10.43
C ALA A 134 -20.16 3.40 9.07
N ALA A 135 -19.21 2.68 8.49
CA ALA A 135 -18.69 2.99 7.15
C ALA A 135 -19.78 2.89 6.08
N HIS A 136 -20.64 1.87 6.17
CA HIS A 136 -21.81 1.76 5.29
C HIS A 136 -22.75 2.96 5.45
N GLU A 137 -23.10 3.34 6.69
CA GLU A 137 -23.96 4.50 6.96
C GLU A 137 -23.35 5.82 6.47
N CYS A 138 -22.03 5.96 6.54
CA CYS A 138 -21.28 7.14 6.08
C CYS A 138 -20.87 7.05 4.60
N ASN A 139 -21.31 6.05 3.83
CA ASN A 139 -20.99 5.84 2.41
C ASN A 139 -19.47 5.71 2.12
N MET A 140 -18.74 5.03 3.00
CA MET A 140 -17.32 4.74 2.84
C MET A 140 -17.07 3.25 2.60
N LEU A 141 -15.98 2.94 1.90
CA LEU A 141 -15.49 1.57 1.76
C LEU A 141 -14.25 1.36 2.66
N VAL A 142 -14.01 0.12 3.09
CA VAL A 142 -12.96 -0.20 4.06
C VAL A 142 -11.96 -1.21 3.50
N ILE A 143 -10.67 -0.86 3.48
CA ILE A 143 -9.58 -1.81 3.26
C ILE A 143 -9.18 -2.39 4.61
N LEU A 144 -9.27 -3.72 4.75
CA LEU A 144 -8.85 -4.42 5.97
C LEU A 144 -7.52 -5.13 5.73
N SER A 145 -6.47 -4.64 6.39
CA SER A 145 -5.19 -5.34 6.46
C SER A 145 -5.25 -6.47 7.48
N LEU A 146 -4.79 -7.66 7.15
CA LEU A 146 -5.02 -8.88 7.97
C LEU A 146 -3.87 -9.21 8.92
N THR A 147 -2.69 -8.62 8.74
CA THR A 147 -1.57 -8.71 9.69
C THR A 147 -0.57 -7.57 9.46
N ASN A 148 0.45 -7.46 10.31
CA ASN A 148 1.53 -6.47 10.18
C ASN A 148 2.89 -7.14 10.05
N ASN A 149 3.76 -6.60 9.21
CA ASN A 149 5.16 -7.01 9.18
C ASN A 149 5.87 -6.71 10.50
N TRP A 150 5.64 -5.50 11.04
CA TRP A 150 6.38 -4.92 12.16
C TRP A 150 5.75 -5.23 13.51
N ASN A 151 6.56 -5.65 14.49
CA ASN A 151 6.17 -5.61 15.91
C ASN A 151 7.41 -5.53 16.80
N PRO A 152 8.02 -4.34 16.92
CA PRO A 152 9.14 -4.13 17.82
C PRO A 152 8.63 -4.17 19.27
N VAL A 153 9.43 -4.79 20.15
CA VAL A 153 9.06 -4.94 21.55
C VAL A 153 9.96 -4.03 22.37
N ALA A 154 9.34 -3.16 23.17
CA ALA A 154 10.05 -2.31 24.11
C ALA A 154 10.89 -3.17 25.06
N ASN A 155 12.11 -2.71 25.34
CA ASN A 155 12.99 -3.30 26.34
C ASN A 155 13.36 -2.26 27.40
N SER A 156 14.05 -2.68 28.46
CA SER A 156 14.43 -1.82 29.58
C SER A 156 15.30 -0.61 29.20
N SER A 157 15.83 -0.55 27.98
CA SER A 157 16.61 0.59 27.47
C SER A 157 15.81 1.56 26.61
N THR A 158 14.55 1.25 26.28
CA THR A 158 13.72 2.04 25.35
C THR A 158 12.69 2.95 26.04
N ASN A 159 12.43 2.78 27.35
CA ASN A 159 11.51 3.60 28.17
C ASN A 159 10.18 3.98 27.49
N ASP A 160 9.64 3.14 26.61
CA ASP A 160 8.36 3.41 25.97
C ASP A 160 7.22 3.19 26.97
N THR A 161 6.60 4.28 27.41
CA THR A 161 5.48 4.30 28.36
C THR A 161 4.13 4.46 27.68
N ARG A 162 4.09 4.54 26.34
CA ARG A 162 2.85 4.78 25.61
C ARG A 162 1.86 3.62 25.81
N PRO A 163 0.56 3.91 25.92
CA PRO A 163 -0.46 2.87 25.95
C PRO A 163 -0.43 2.00 24.70
N ARG A 164 -0.83 0.74 24.83
CA ARG A 164 -0.88 -0.17 23.68
C ARG A 164 -1.82 0.35 22.58
N ASN A 165 -1.50 0.08 21.32
CA ASN A 165 -2.19 0.58 20.10
C ASN A 165 -1.95 2.08 19.81
N THR A 166 -1.01 2.73 20.50
CA THR A 166 -0.63 4.12 20.17
C THR A 166 0.15 4.14 18.85
N LEU A 167 1.13 3.26 18.71
CA LEU A 167 1.91 3.13 17.49
C LEU A 167 1.25 2.14 16.53
N SER A 168 1.33 2.42 15.23
CA SER A 168 0.83 1.53 14.18
C SER A 168 1.48 0.14 14.16
N ASN A 169 2.67 -0.01 14.74
CA ASN A 169 3.41 -1.26 14.89
C ASN A 169 3.14 -2.01 16.21
N ASP A 170 2.24 -1.49 17.06
CA ASP A 170 1.90 -2.05 18.36
C ASP A 170 0.49 -2.69 18.38
N PHE A 171 0.22 -3.49 17.34
CA PHE A 171 -1.02 -4.25 17.15
C PHE A 171 -0.74 -5.75 16.98
N GLY A 172 0.47 -6.20 17.30
CA GLY A 172 0.94 -7.54 17.00
C GLY A 172 1.43 -7.69 15.56
N GLY A 173 1.13 -8.82 14.91
CA GLY A 173 1.60 -9.12 13.56
C GLY A 173 2.55 -10.32 13.46
N MET A 174 3.22 -10.45 12.30
CA MET A 174 4.04 -11.60 11.93
C MET A 174 5.08 -11.97 12.99
N ASP A 175 5.74 -10.96 13.56
CA ASP A 175 6.77 -11.16 14.57
C ASP A 175 6.22 -11.65 15.91
N THR A 176 4.96 -11.34 16.22
CA THR A 176 4.26 -11.92 17.39
C THR A 176 4.03 -13.40 17.18
N TYR A 177 3.56 -13.80 15.99
CA TYR A 177 3.43 -15.21 15.63
C TYR A 177 4.77 -15.95 15.76
N VAL A 178 5.83 -15.43 15.14
CA VAL A 178 7.17 -16.04 15.20
C VAL A 178 7.61 -16.24 16.65
N ARG A 179 7.54 -15.21 17.51
CA ARG A 179 7.93 -15.32 18.92
C ARG A 179 7.08 -16.31 19.71
N GLN A 180 5.76 -16.27 19.57
CA GLN A 180 4.84 -17.10 20.36
C GLN A 180 4.87 -18.58 19.98
N PHE A 181 5.26 -18.90 18.74
CA PHE A 181 5.47 -20.27 18.30
C PHE A 181 6.92 -20.76 18.48
N GLY A 182 7.77 -19.98 19.15
CA GLY A 182 9.15 -20.36 19.46
C GLY A 182 10.13 -20.23 18.28
N GLY A 183 9.73 -19.54 17.20
CA GLY A 183 10.60 -19.18 16.10
C GLY A 183 11.57 -18.05 16.47
N CYS A 184 12.59 -17.86 15.64
CA CYS A 184 13.64 -16.86 15.86
C CYS A 184 14.00 -16.05 14.62
N LYS A 185 13.41 -16.39 13.46
CA LYS A 185 13.58 -15.67 12.20
C LYS A 185 12.24 -15.22 11.65
N HIS A 186 12.19 -13.98 11.21
CA HIS A 186 10.96 -13.38 10.69
C HIS A 186 10.37 -14.18 9.51
N ASP A 187 11.24 -14.67 8.62
CA ASP A 187 10.83 -15.43 7.45
C ASP A 187 10.34 -16.86 7.74
N GLU A 188 10.37 -17.30 9.00
CA GLU A 188 9.61 -18.48 9.43
C GLU A 188 8.11 -18.23 9.27
N PHE A 189 7.61 -17.00 9.42
CA PHE A 189 6.20 -16.68 9.16
C PHE A 189 5.79 -17.00 7.71
N TYR A 190 6.73 -16.84 6.77
CA TYR A 190 6.51 -17.12 5.35
C TYR A 190 6.69 -18.59 4.95
N THR A 191 7.42 -19.38 5.76
CA THR A 191 7.94 -20.70 5.34
C THR A 191 7.55 -21.85 6.28
N ASN A 192 7.27 -21.57 7.55
CA ASN A 192 6.88 -22.56 8.53
C ASN A 192 5.38 -22.83 8.41
N GLN A 193 5.02 -24.05 8.00
CA GLN A 193 3.63 -24.43 7.77
C GLN A 193 2.74 -24.27 9.02
N THR A 194 3.28 -24.43 10.23
CA THR A 194 2.51 -24.23 11.46
C THR A 194 2.10 -22.76 11.62
N LEU A 195 3.01 -21.83 11.32
CA LEU A 195 2.72 -20.39 11.36
C LEU A 195 1.73 -19.98 10.27
N ILE A 196 1.93 -20.48 9.04
CA ILE A 196 1.03 -20.25 7.92
C ILE A 196 -0.38 -20.74 8.27
N ASN A 197 -0.52 -21.98 8.76
CA ASN A 197 -1.82 -22.54 9.15
C ASN A 197 -2.49 -21.72 10.28
N ALA A 198 -1.73 -21.22 11.25
CA ALA A 198 -2.26 -20.39 12.32
C ALA A 198 -2.80 -19.07 11.78
N PHE A 199 -2.10 -18.45 10.84
CA PHE A 199 -2.55 -17.22 10.17
C PHE A 199 -3.73 -17.46 9.21
N GLU A 200 -3.73 -18.57 8.46
CA GLU A 200 -4.87 -18.98 7.63
C GLU A 200 -6.13 -19.23 8.45
N ASN A 201 -5.99 -19.81 9.65
CA ASN A 201 -7.12 -19.96 10.57
C ASN A 201 -7.68 -18.59 10.99
N TYR A 202 -6.82 -17.65 11.40
CA TYR A 202 -7.25 -16.29 11.73
C TYR A 202 -7.95 -15.60 10.54
N THR A 203 -7.32 -15.65 9.37
CA THR A 203 -7.86 -15.10 8.12
C THR A 203 -9.20 -15.72 7.77
N THR A 204 -9.39 -17.02 7.99
CA THR A 204 -10.68 -17.70 7.79
C THR A 204 -11.77 -17.09 8.65
N GLN A 205 -11.48 -16.78 9.92
CA GLN A 205 -12.47 -16.18 10.84
C GLN A 205 -12.88 -14.78 10.36
N ILE A 206 -11.91 -13.94 10.00
CA ILE A 206 -12.18 -12.56 9.55
C ILE A 206 -12.92 -12.54 8.21
N VAL A 207 -12.41 -13.27 7.21
CA VAL A 207 -12.98 -13.28 5.86
C VAL A 207 -14.39 -13.88 5.87
N THR A 208 -14.61 -15.01 6.56
CA THR A 208 -15.94 -15.62 6.66
C THR A 208 -16.95 -14.67 7.32
N ARG A 209 -16.51 -13.86 8.29
CA ARG A 209 -17.39 -12.92 8.99
C ARG A 209 -17.93 -11.82 8.09
N TYR A 210 -17.15 -11.34 7.11
CA TYR A 210 -17.52 -10.18 6.29
C TYR A 210 -17.63 -10.45 4.78
N VAL A 211 -17.51 -11.70 4.33
CA VAL A 211 -17.59 -12.12 2.90
C VAL A 211 -18.80 -11.57 2.13
N ASN A 212 -19.92 -11.33 2.82
CA ASN A 212 -21.16 -10.82 2.22
C ASN A 212 -21.35 -9.30 2.40
N ASN A 213 -20.39 -8.58 3.00
CA ASN A 213 -20.51 -7.16 3.28
C ASN A 213 -19.77 -6.32 2.22
N PRO A 214 -20.47 -5.72 1.24
CA PRO A 214 -19.83 -4.95 0.16
C PRO A 214 -19.18 -3.64 0.61
N THR A 215 -19.33 -3.27 1.89
CA THR A 215 -18.60 -2.15 2.51
C THR A 215 -17.10 -2.45 2.62
N VAL A 216 -16.72 -3.72 2.67
CA VAL A 216 -15.30 -4.10 2.55
C VAL A 216 -14.86 -3.84 1.11
N PHE A 217 -13.87 -2.96 0.94
CA PHE A 217 -13.27 -2.66 -0.36
C PHE A 217 -12.43 -3.85 -0.85
N SER A 218 -11.51 -4.32 0.02
CA SER A 218 -10.59 -5.41 -0.29
C SER A 218 -10.02 -6.03 0.97
N TRP A 219 -9.61 -7.28 0.84
CA TRP A 219 -8.67 -7.91 1.76
C TRP A 219 -7.25 -7.52 1.40
N GLU A 220 -6.55 -6.85 2.30
CA GLU A 220 -5.10 -6.64 2.19
C GLU A 220 -4.39 -7.71 3.04
N ILE A 221 -3.56 -8.54 2.40
CA ILE A 221 -2.95 -9.70 3.05
C ILE A 221 -2.10 -9.31 4.26
N ALA A 222 -1.26 -8.28 4.12
CA ALA A 222 -0.42 -7.81 5.21
C ALA A 222 0.01 -6.37 5.00
N ASN A 223 0.06 -5.58 6.07
CA ASN A 223 0.77 -4.32 6.05
C ASN A 223 2.27 -4.63 5.90
N ASP A 224 2.79 -4.29 4.73
CA ASP A 224 4.21 -4.15 4.46
C ASP A 224 5.07 -5.42 4.60
N ALA A 225 4.52 -6.58 4.22
CA ALA A 225 5.25 -7.86 4.23
C ALA A 225 6.55 -7.80 3.41
N ARG A 226 7.67 -8.10 4.07
CA ARG A 226 9.04 -8.02 3.51
C ARG A 226 10.00 -8.89 4.32
N CYS A 227 11.27 -8.99 3.91
CA CYS A 227 12.25 -9.75 4.70
C CYS A 227 12.74 -9.03 5.95
N ASN A 228 12.85 -7.69 5.92
CA ASN A 228 13.30 -6.94 7.08
C ASN A 228 12.14 -6.70 8.08
N SER A 229 12.33 -7.08 9.34
CA SER A 229 11.37 -6.79 10.41
C SER A 229 12.06 -6.56 11.77
N SER A 230 11.28 -6.56 12.86
CA SER A 230 11.77 -6.40 14.24
C SER A 230 12.45 -7.66 14.74
N VAL A 231 11.98 -8.82 14.28
CA VAL A 231 12.75 -10.06 14.29
C VAL A 231 13.60 -10.09 13.01
N ALA A 232 14.88 -10.41 13.14
CA ALA A 232 15.76 -10.51 11.97
C ALA A 232 15.38 -11.74 11.12
N ALA A 233 15.24 -11.56 9.80
CA ALA A 233 15.11 -12.69 8.88
C ALA A 233 16.42 -13.49 8.74
N SER A 234 16.28 -14.69 8.22
CA SER A 234 17.40 -15.49 7.75
C SER A 234 17.99 -14.90 6.46
N PRO A 235 19.27 -15.23 6.13
CA PRO A 235 19.85 -14.88 4.84
C PRO A 235 19.17 -15.52 3.63
N SER A 236 18.27 -16.50 3.84
CA SER A 236 17.51 -17.17 2.78
C SER A 236 16.16 -16.50 2.47
N CYS A 237 15.78 -15.45 3.20
CA CYS A 237 14.61 -14.68 2.83
C CYS A 237 14.88 -13.91 1.53
N THR A 238 14.04 -14.11 0.53
CA THR A 238 14.18 -13.54 -0.81
C THR A 238 12.84 -12.99 -1.31
N PRO A 239 12.83 -12.19 -2.40
CA PRO A 239 11.59 -11.81 -3.06
C PRO A 239 10.67 -12.98 -3.41
N GLN A 240 11.24 -14.14 -3.77
CA GLN A 240 10.47 -15.34 -4.07
C GLN A 240 9.82 -15.94 -2.81
N THR A 241 10.49 -15.87 -1.65
CA THR A 241 9.94 -16.30 -0.36
C THR A 241 8.65 -15.54 -0.05
N VAL A 242 8.71 -14.21 -0.12
CA VAL A 242 7.56 -13.33 0.17
C VAL A 242 6.48 -13.47 -0.89
N THR A 243 6.85 -13.58 -2.18
CA THR A 243 5.89 -13.75 -3.28
C THR A 243 5.14 -15.08 -3.21
N ALA A 244 5.83 -16.18 -2.90
CA ALA A 244 5.20 -17.49 -2.73
C ALA A 244 4.19 -17.46 -1.57
N TRP A 245 4.56 -16.86 -0.45
CA TRP A 245 3.66 -16.72 0.70
C TRP A 245 2.41 -15.89 0.37
N HIS A 246 2.55 -14.75 -0.31
CA HIS A 246 1.40 -13.97 -0.78
C HIS A 246 0.46 -14.81 -1.67
N SER A 247 1.03 -15.64 -2.56
CA SER A 247 0.21 -16.53 -3.40
C SER A 247 -0.55 -17.56 -2.57
N THR A 248 0.07 -18.16 -1.56
CA THR A 248 -0.58 -19.11 -0.65
C THR A 248 -1.76 -18.46 0.06
N ILE A 249 -1.55 -17.30 0.69
CA ILE A 249 -2.61 -16.62 1.44
C ILE A 249 -3.71 -16.08 0.52
N ALA A 250 -3.35 -15.53 -0.65
CA ALA A 250 -4.34 -15.06 -1.62
C ALA A 250 -5.25 -16.20 -2.10
N GLN A 251 -4.67 -17.37 -2.39
CA GLN A 251 -5.44 -18.57 -2.76
C GLN A 251 -6.35 -19.01 -1.62
N HIS A 252 -5.83 -19.06 -0.38
CA HIS A 252 -6.62 -19.39 0.80
C HIS A 252 -7.84 -18.47 0.95
N ILE A 253 -7.64 -17.14 0.92
CA ILE A 253 -8.73 -16.15 0.97
C ILE A 253 -9.76 -16.42 -0.14
N LYS A 254 -9.31 -16.69 -1.37
CA LYS A 254 -10.20 -16.96 -2.51
C LYS A 254 -10.98 -18.27 -2.41
N THR A 255 -10.56 -19.21 -1.56
CA THR A 255 -11.39 -20.40 -1.25
C THR A 255 -12.59 -20.08 -0.37
N ILE A 256 -12.54 -18.99 0.40
CA ILE A 256 -13.59 -18.54 1.31
C ILE A 256 -14.45 -17.45 0.64
N ASP A 257 -13.80 -16.53 -0.07
CA ASP A 257 -14.41 -15.32 -0.61
C ASP A 257 -14.11 -15.11 -2.10
N SER A 258 -15.13 -15.33 -2.92
CA SER A 258 -15.10 -15.09 -4.36
C SER A 258 -15.57 -13.68 -4.76
N ASN A 259 -16.06 -12.87 -3.82
CA ASN A 259 -16.65 -11.55 -4.06
C ASN A 259 -15.59 -10.44 -3.98
N HIS A 260 -14.84 -10.36 -2.88
CA HIS A 260 -13.91 -9.25 -2.63
C HIS A 260 -12.60 -9.40 -3.38
N ILE A 261 -12.06 -8.30 -3.86
CA ILE A 261 -10.70 -8.25 -4.41
C ILE A 261 -9.65 -8.36 -3.29
N VAL A 262 -8.48 -8.89 -3.63
CA VAL A 262 -7.35 -9.09 -2.69
C VAL A 262 -6.16 -8.25 -3.13
N SER A 263 -5.46 -7.62 -2.20
CA SER A 263 -4.16 -6.98 -2.42
C SER A 263 -3.11 -7.51 -1.45
N SER A 264 -1.85 -7.28 -1.78
CA SER A 264 -0.73 -7.71 -0.95
C SER A 264 -0.47 -6.82 0.27
N GLY A 265 -0.63 -5.50 0.13
CA GLY A 265 -0.20 -4.51 1.14
C GLY A 265 1.31 -4.22 1.18
N ASN A 266 2.08 -4.68 0.18
CA ASN A 266 3.52 -4.42 0.05
C ASN A 266 3.85 -2.93 -0.23
N GLN A 267 5.10 -2.52 0.00
CA GLN A 267 5.54 -1.12 -0.16
C GLN A 267 5.86 -0.65 -1.58
N GLY A 268 5.81 -1.54 -2.58
CA GLY A 268 6.10 -1.24 -3.98
C GLY A 268 7.52 -1.59 -4.42
N PHE A 269 8.39 -2.09 -3.54
CA PHE A 269 9.77 -2.40 -3.91
C PHE A 269 9.86 -3.44 -5.03
N LEU A 270 10.80 -3.21 -5.93
CA LEU A 270 10.97 -4.00 -7.14
C LEU A 270 12.21 -4.88 -7.04
N CYS A 271 12.21 -5.99 -7.79
CA CYS A 271 13.43 -6.68 -8.12
C CYS A 271 13.54 -6.92 -9.63
N ILE A 272 14.16 -5.97 -10.32
CA ILE A 272 14.21 -5.92 -11.80
C ILE A 272 15.01 -7.08 -12.42
N GLY A 273 15.95 -7.65 -11.65
CA GLY A 273 16.80 -8.77 -12.09
C GLY A 273 16.44 -10.12 -11.47
N CYS A 274 15.45 -10.18 -10.58
CA CYS A 274 15.12 -11.42 -9.89
C CYS A 274 14.38 -12.41 -10.79
N PRO A 275 14.57 -13.73 -10.58
CA PRO A 275 13.66 -14.75 -11.08
C PRO A 275 12.22 -14.47 -10.63
N LYS A 276 11.26 -14.50 -11.56
CA LYS A 276 9.84 -14.30 -11.27
C LYS A 276 9.13 -15.64 -11.11
N LEU A 277 8.40 -15.84 -10.01
CA LEU A 277 7.52 -17.00 -9.80
C LEU A 277 6.27 -16.91 -10.68
N PHE A 278 5.78 -15.70 -10.91
CA PHE A 278 4.63 -15.36 -11.75
C PHE A 278 5.12 -14.47 -12.89
N PRO A 279 5.88 -14.99 -13.87
CA PRO A 279 6.40 -14.17 -14.96
C PRO A 279 5.27 -13.65 -15.86
N LEU A 280 5.33 -12.36 -16.20
CA LEU A 280 4.43 -11.78 -17.19
C LEU A 280 4.71 -12.43 -18.56
N ARG A 281 3.77 -13.25 -19.04
CA ARG A 281 3.90 -13.89 -20.36
C ARG A 281 3.54 -12.86 -21.43
N PRO A 282 4.44 -12.48 -22.34
CA PRO A 282 4.08 -11.59 -23.43
C PRO A 282 2.99 -12.26 -24.28
N THR A 283 1.88 -11.56 -24.51
CA THR A 283 0.87 -12.02 -25.46
C THR A 283 1.52 -12.16 -26.84
N PRO A 284 1.36 -13.32 -27.52
CA PRO A 284 1.80 -13.46 -28.90
C PRO A 284 1.26 -12.28 -29.71
N PRO A 285 2.08 -11.62 -30.54
CA PRO A 285 1.56 -10.56 -31.40
C PRO A 285 0.45 -11.15 -32.26
N ALA A 286 -0.75 -10.54 -32.23
CA ALA A 286 -1.79 -10.85 -33.20
C ALA A 286 -1.20 -10.71 -34.62
N PRO A 287 -1.67 -11.46 -35.62
CA PRO A 287 -1.31 -11.21 -37.01
C PRO A 287 -1.74 -9.77 -37.35
N GLN A 288 -0.79 -8.87 -37.59
CA GLN A 288 -1.08 -7.45 -37.84
C GLN A 288 -0.59 -6.99 -39.21
N VAL A 289 -1.45 -6.22 -39.88
CA VAL A 289 -1.20 -5.56 -41.16
C VAL A 289 -0.19 -4.42 -40.96
N SER A 290 0.69 -4.20 -41.94
CA SER A 290 1.75 -3.19 -41.90
C SER A 290 1.22 -1.79 -41.53
N ALA A 291 1.93 -1.11 -40.62
CA ALA A 291 1.59 0.25 -40.20
C ALA A 291 1.63 1.23 -41.40
N VAL A 292 0.67 2.16 -41.42
CA VAL A 292 0.59 3.26 -42.40
C VAL A 292 1.85 4.13 -42.29
N PRO A 293 2.49 4.53 -43.41
CA PRO A 293 3.65 5.43 -43.39
C PRO A 293 3.35 6.73 -42.65
N GLY A 294 4.21 7.13 -41.70
CA GLY A 294 4.12 8.39 -40.98
C GLY A 294 3.52 8.34 -39.58
N GLN A 295 2.95 7.21 -39.13
CA GLN A 295 2.54 7.04 -37.73
C GLN A 295 3.53 6.18 -36.94
N ARG A 296 4.06 6.74 -35.84
CA ARG A 296 4.81 5.95 -34.85
C ARG A 296 3.83 5.01 -34.15
N ARG A 297 4.14 3.71 -34.15
CA ARG A 297 3.35 2.69 -33.45
C ARG A 297 3.31 3.01 -31.96
N ALA A 298 2.15 2.81 -31.34
CA ALA A 298 2.05 2.79 -29.88
C ALA A 298 2.95 1.67 -29.33
N THR A 299 3.92 2.02 -28.49
CA THR A 299 4.78 1.05 -27.80
C THR A 299 3.91 0.27 -26.82
N LYS A 300 3.92 -1.07 -26.89
CA LYS A 300 3.26 -1.89 -25.87
C LYS A 300 3.90 -1.60 -24.50
N PRO A 301 3.11 -1.56 -23.42
CA PRO A 301 3.64 -1.56 -22.06
C PRO A 301 4.64 -2.71 -21.88
N GLN A 302 5.77 -2.42 -21.24
CA GLN A 302 6.85 -3.38 -21.04
C GLN A 302 7.32 -3.24 -19.59
N LEU A 303 7.69 -4.38 -18.98
CA LEU A 303 8.33 -4.45 -17.67
C LEU A 303 9.41 -3.38 -17.48
N LEU A 304 9.60 -2.97 -16.23
CA LEU A 304 10.68 -2.05 -15.91
C LEU A 304 12.01 -2.78 -16.11
N THR A 305 13.02 -2.07 -16.61
CA THR A 305 14.34 -2.66 -16.87
C THR A 305 15.42 -1.76 -16.30
N LYS A 306 16.57 -2.34 -15.95
CA LYS A 306 17.74 -1.57 -15.49
C LYS A 306 18.09 -0.44 -16.46
N ARG A 307 18.02 -0.70 -17.76
CA ARG A 307 18.27 0.32 -18.81
C ARG A 307 17.26 1.47 -18.74
N LYS A 308 15.96 1.19 -18.58
CA LYS A 308 14.93 2.24 -18.45
C LYS A 308 15.17 3.10 -17.20
N LEU A 309 15.51 2.48 -16.06
CA LEU A 309 15.81 3.19 -14.83
C LEU A 309 17.03 4.11 -14.95
N ILE A 310 18.12 3.64 -15.57
CA ILE A 310 19.31 4.46 -15.84
C ILE A 310 18.95 5.63 -16.76
N MET A 311 18.20 5.38 -17.84
CA MET A 311 17.76 6.43 -18.76
C MET A 311 16.91 7.50 -18.06
N ARG A 312 15.95 7.11 -17.21
CA ARG A 312 15.15 8.05 -16.40
C ARG A 312 16.02 8.93 -15.52
N ARG A 313 17.00 8.32 -14.82
CA ARG A 313 17.94 9.04 -13.97
C ARG A 313 18.77 10.05 -14.74
N GLU A 314 19.29 9.68 -15.91
CA GLU A 314 20.07 10.56 -16.77
C GLU A 314 19.24 11.73 -17.30
N GLU A 315 18.00 11.46 -17.73
CA GLU A 315 17.06 12.48 -18.18
C GLU A 315 16.72 13.46 -17.05
N ARG A 316 16.46 12.96 -15.84
CA ARG A 316 16.23 13.76 -14.63
C ARG A 316 17.40 14.70 -14.35
N ARG A 317 18.62 14.16 -14.25
CA ARG A 317 19.84 14.97 -14.04
C ARG A 317 20.06 16.00 -15.12
N ARG A 318 19.70 15.69 -16.37
CA ARG A 318 19.77 16.64 -17.48
C ARG A 318 18.77 17.78 -17.30
N LYS A 319 17.52 17.49 -16.92
CA LYS A 319 16.49 18.51 -16.66
C LYS A 319 16.88 19.40 -15.48
N ASN A 320 17.30 18.83 -14.36
CA ASN A 320 17.71 19.57 -13.17
C ASN A 320 18.90 20.51 -13.44
N ARG A 321 19.92 20.05 -14.16
CA ARG A 321 21.06 20.91 -14.57
C ARG A 321 20.64 22.06 -15.49
N ALA A 322 19.71 21.81 -16.41
CA ALA A 322 19.21 22.85 -17.30
C ALA A 322 18.44 23.94 -16.52
N LEU A 323 17.71 23.54 -15.47
CA LEU A 323 17.01 24.46 -14.57
C LEU A 323 17.96 25.24 -13.66
N ALA A 324 19.05 24.61 -13.20
CA ALA A 324 20.07 25.24 -12.35
C ALA A 324 20.99 26.22 -13.09
N GLY A 325 20.85 26.39 -14.42
CA GLY A 325 21.65 27.33 -15.22
C GLY A 325 23.13 26.97 -15.36
N GLY A 326 23.53 25.72 -15.09
CA GLY A 326 24.93 25.29 -15.16
C GLY A 326 25.44 25.11 -16.59
N GLU A 327 26.60 25.68 -16.91
CA GLU A 327 27.35 25.31 -18.13
C GLU A 327 27.73 23.82 -18.10
N ALA A 328 27.59 23.14 -19.23
CA ALA A 328 28.02 21.75 -19.36
C ALA A 328 29.53 21.64 -19.08
N SER A 329 29.92 20.96 -17.99
CA SER A 329 31.31 20.62 -17.75
C SER A 329 31.66 19.31 -18.49
N GLY A 330 32.63 19.37 -19.40
CA GLY A 330 33.08 18.23 -20.20
C GLY A 330 34.21 18.60 -21.15
N VAL A 331 34.93 17.62 -21.67
CA VAL A 331 36.00 17.87 -22.65
C VAL A 331 35.36 18.07 -24.03
N ARG A 332 35.65 19.17 -24.71
CA ARG A 332 35.23 19.36 -26.10
C ARG A 332 36.21 18.67 -27.04
N VAL A 333 35.72 17.73 -27.85
CA VAL A 333 36.51 17.13 -28.95
C VAL A 333 35.83 17.51 -30.26
N ARG A 334 36.56 18.24 -31.13
CA ARG A 334 36.05 18.75 -32.42
C ARG A 334 34.71 19.51 -32.30
N GLY A 335 34.61 20.41 -31.32
CA GLY A 335 33.42 21.24 -31.11
C GLY A 335 32.20 20.53 -30.49
N ARG A 336 32.30 19.22 -30.19
CA ARG A 336 31.25 18.47 -29.49
C ARG A 336 31.68 18.20 -28.05
N TRP A 337 30.76 18.39 -27.11
CA TRP A 337 30.95 17.96 -25.73
C TRP A 337 31.08 16.44 -25.69
N VAL A 338 32.18 15.95 -25.14
CA VAL A 338 32.42 14.53 -24.88
C VAL A 338 32.34 14.34 -23.38
N ALA A 339 31.43 13.47 -22.94
CA ALA A 339 31.38 13.04 -21.55
C ALA A 339 32.73 12.42 -21.18
N SER A 340 33.35 12.88 -20.10
CA SER A 340 34.47 12.17 -19.48
C SER A 340 34.01 10.75 -19.20
N ARG A 341 34.76 9.73 -19.64
CA ARG A 341 34.48 8.31 -19.34
C ARG A 341 34.35 8.18 -17.82
N THR A 342 33.12 8.11 -17.33
CA THR A 342 32.85 7.82 -15.93
C THR A 342 33.33 6.41 -15.66
N ARG A 343 34.14 6.28 -14.62
CA ARG A 343 34.57 5.05 -13.95
C ARG A 343 33.53 3.94 -14.13
N ARG A 344 33.95 2.77 -14.62
CA ARG A 344 33.13 1.54 -14.77
C ARG A 344 32.25 1.42 -13.52
N GLN A 345 30.95 1.72 -13.65
CA GLN A 345 30.02 1.72 -12.53
C GLN A 345 29.77 0.27 -12.14
N GLU A 346 30.22 -0.11 -10.94
CA GLU A 346 30.08 -1.44 -10.36
C GLU A 346 28.62 -1.74 -9.98
N GLU A 347 28.36 -3.02 -9.67
CA GLU A 347 27.07 -3.74 -9.66
C GLU A 347 25.92 -3.12 -8.85
N ASN A 348 26.16 -2.11 -7.98
CA ASN A 348 25.18 -1.48 -7.08
C ASN A 348 24.48 -0.22 -7.65
N GLU A 349 24.12 -0.22 -8.94
CA GLU A 349 23.58 0.99 -9.62
C GLU A 349 22.10 1.30 -9.36
N MET A 350 21.32 0.32 -8.89
CA MET A 350 19.85 0.38 -8.95
C MET A 350 19.19 1.00 -7.71
N GLY A 351 19.84 0.93 -6.55
CA GLY A 351 19.25 1.34 -5.27
C GLY A 351 18.34 0.27 -4.66
N SER A 352 18.20 0.30 -3.33
CA SER A 352 17.47 -0.70 -2.53
C SER A 352 15.99 -0.84 -2.88
N ALA A 353 15.40 0.17 -3.51
CA ALA A 353 14.02 0.10 -3.98
C ALA A 353 13.83 -0.78 -5.23
N PHE A 354 14.90 -1.21 -5.90
CA PHE A 354 14.85 -1.87 -7.21
C PHE A 354 15.68 -3.15 -7.34
N ASP A 355 16.49 -3.48 -6.33
CA ASP A 355 17.44 -4.61 -6.35
C ASP A 355 16.95 -5.84 -5.58
N GLY A 356 15.76 -5.77 -4.98
CA GLY A 356 15.19 -6.84 -4.18
C GLY A 356 15.75 -6.95 -2.76
N SER A 357 16.55 -5.99 -2.27
CA SER A 357 17.13 -6.03 -0.91
C SER A 357 16.07 -6.04 0.19
N ALA A 358 14.88 -5.49 -0.08
CA ALA A 358 13.74 -5.56 0.83
C ALA A 358 13.13 -6.98 0.91
N GLY A 359 13.47 -7.88 -0.01
CA GLY A 359 12.80 -9.17 -0.14
C GLY A 359 11.42 -9.06 -0.78
N VAL A 360 11.17 -8.03 -1.58
CA VAL A 360 9.89 -7.77 -2.23
C VAL A 360 10.14 -7.53 -3.72
N ASP A 361 9.22 -8.05 -4.53
CA ASP A 361 9.18 -7.80 -5.96
C ASP A 361 7.73 -7.57 -6.40
N THR A 362 7.30 -6.31 -6.33
CA THR A 362 5.91 -5.91 -6.61
C THR A 362 5.44 -6.32 -8.00
N GLU A 363 6.31 -6.36 -9.01
CA GLU A 363 5.95 -6.85 -10.35
C GLU A 363 5.54 -8.33 -10.33
N ASP A 364 6.23 -9.15 -9.53
CA ASP A 364 5.96 -10.58 -9.42
C ASP A 364 4.69 -10.84 -8.59
N ILE A 365 4.57 -10.15 -7.45
CA ILE A 365 3.39 -10.22 -6.57
C ILE A 365 2.13 -9.76 -7.31
N LEU A 366 2.21 -8.66 -8.06
CA LEU A 366 1.08 -8.14 -8.83
C LEU A 366 0.57 -9.15 -9.88
N ASN A 367 1.45 -10.03 -10.38
CA ASN A 367 1.09 -11.02 -11.38
C ASN A 367 0.55 -12.33 -10.81
N ILE A 368 0.47 -12.47 -9.48
CA ILE A 368 -0.29 -13.55 -8.83
C ILE A 368 -1.75 -13.46 -9.31
N PRO A 369 -2.38 -14.55 -9.79
CA PRO A 369 -3.74 -14.51 -10.34
C PRO A 369 -4.79 -13.98 -9.37
N GLU A 370 -4.68 -14.34 -8.09
CA GLU A 370 -5.64 -13.99 -7.04
C GLU A 370 -5.50 -12.55 -6.53
N ILE A 371 -4.38 -11.88 -6.81
CA ILE A 371 -4.16 -10.47 -6.47
C ILE A 371 -4.92 -9.59 -7.47
N GLY A 372 -5.90 -8.82 -7.00
CA GLY A 372 -6.76 -7.97 -7.83
C GLY A 372 -6.14 -6.64 -8.24
N TYR A 373 -5.26 -6.08 -7.40
CA TYR A 373 -4.60 -4.79 -7.63
C TYR A 373 -3.26 -4.70 -6.90
N SER A 374 -2.39 -3.78 -7.33
CA SER A 374 -1.12 -3.51 -6.64
C SER A 374 -1.28 -2.44 -5.57
N SER A 375 -0.55 -2.63 -4.47
CA SER A 375 -0.34 -1.63 -3.43
C SER A 375 1.11 -1.18 -3.44
N PHE A 376 1.35 0.08 -3.10
CA PHE A 376 2.68 0.59 -2.72
C PHE A 376 2.53 1.71 -1.69
N GLN A 377 3.64 2.10 -1.04
CA GLN A 377 3.66 3.19 -0.05
C GLN A 377 4.81 4.16 -0.32
N LEU A 378 4.76 5.35 0.30
CA LEU A 378 5.74 6.42 0.15
C LEU A 378 6.03 7.10 1.50
N PHE A 379 7.21 6.80 2.07
CA PHE A 379 7.74 7.40 3.30
C PHE A 379 9.22 7.76 3.11
N PRO A 380 9.52 8.93 2.51
CA PRO A 380 10.90 9.33 2.21
C PRO A 380 11.79 9.48 3.46
N ASP A 381 11.19 9.70 4.63
CA ASP A 381 11.91 9.79 5.91
C ASP A 381 12.45 8.44 6.39
N GLN A 382 11.91 7.33 5.86
CA GLN A 382 12.22 5.97 6.31
C GLN A 382 12.87 5.11 5.21
N ASN A 383 12.66 5.45 3.94
CA ASN A 383 13.11 4.64 2.81
C ASN A 383 13.70 5.51 1.69
N THR A 384 14.58 4.91 0.90
CA THR A 384 15.10 5.50 -0.33
C THR A 384 14.47 4.84 -1.55
N TYR A 385 13.84 5.65 -2.39
CA TYR A 385 13.18 5.30 -3.64
C TYR A 385 13.97 5.73 -4.89
N THR A 386 15.12 6.37 -4.71
CA THR A 386 16.01 6.74 -5.81
C THR A 386 16.95 5.60 -6.25
N ASN A 387 17.28 5.60 -7.54
CA ASN A 387 18.33 4.76 -8.11
C ASN A 387 19.70 5.45 -8.06
N GLY A 388 20.32 5.44 -6.88
CA GLY A 388 21.66 5.96 -6.62
C GLY A 388 21.73 7.44 -6.22
N ALA A 389 22.94 7.96 -6.00
CA ALA A 389 23.18 9.26 -5.36
C ALA A 389 22.28 10.42 -5.82
N ALA A 390 21.80 11.18 -4.83
CA ALA A 390 21.00 12.39 -4.95
C ALA A 390 21.59 13.38 -5.96
N ASP A 391 20.71 14.18 -6.56
CA ASP A 391 21.15 15.20 -7.51
C ASP A 391 21.71 16.39 -6.74
N SER A 392 23.00 16.67 -6.90
CA SER A 392 23.71 17.74 -6.18
C SER A 392 23.19 19.15 -6.51
N GLY A 393 22.29 19.30 -7.49
CA GLY A 393 21.68 20.57 -7.88
C GLY A 393 20.33 20.89 -7.24
N LEU A 394 19.77 20.01 -6.40
CA LEU A 394 18.49 20.23 -5.70
C LEU A 394 18.71 20.54 -4.21
N SER A 395 17.80 21.31 -3.61
CA SER A 395 17.73 21.41 -2.15
C SER A 395 17.27 20.08 -1.52
N GLY A 396 17.37 19.96 -0.19
CA GLY A 396 16.92 18.77 0.54
C GLY A 396 15.44 18.44 0.28
N PHE A 397 14.55 19.41 0.52
CA PHE A 397 13.12 19.25 0.27
C PHE A 397 12.78 18.98 -1.21
N GLN A 398 13.42 19.69 -2.15
CA GLN A 398 13.20 19.45 -3.58
C GLN A 398 13.58 18.02 -4.00
N SER A 399 14.62 17.46 -3.38
CA SER A 399 15.02 16.08 -3.62
C SER A 399 13.94 15.10 -3.14
N VAL A 400 13.40 15.30 -1.94
CA VAL A 400 12.31 14.49 -1.36
C VAL A 400 11.05 14.54 -2.22
N LEU A 401 10.63 15.75 -2.61
CA LEU A 401 9.46 15.94 -3.46
C LEU A 401 9.61 15.21 -4.80
N GLN A 402 10.75 15.40 -5.47
CA GLN A 402 11.03 14.76 -6.76
C GLN A 402 11.13 13.23 -6.65
N GLU A 403 11.73 12.72 -5.57
CA GLU A 403 11.81 11.28 -5.30
C GLU A 403 10.42 10.66 -5.16
N GLY A 404 9.50 11.30 -4.45
CA GLY A 404 8.12 10.84 -4.33
C GLY A 404 7.36 10.86 -5.66
N LEU A 405 7.51 11.94 -6.46
CA LEU A 405 6.90 12.02 -7.80
C LEU A 405 7.40 10.92 -8.73
N ASP A 406 8.72 10.68 -8.75
CA ASP A 406 9.33 9.62 -9.56
C ASP A 406 8.85 8.23 -9.13
N TRP A 407 8.76 7.99 -7.83
CA TRP A 407 8.30 6.71 -7.28
C TRP A 407 6.85 6.43 -7.68
N ILE A 408 5.96 7.41 -7.49
CA ILE A 408 4.55 7.32 -7.90
C ILE A 408 4.44 7.02 -9.40
N GLN A 409 5.18 7.74 -10.24
CA GLN A 409 5.13 7.54 -11.68
C GLN A 409 5.59 6.13 -12.09
N ILE A 410 6.67 5.62 -11.48
CA ILE A 410 7.16 4.26 -11.76
C ILE A 410 6.09 3.22 -11.44
N GLN A 411 5.42 3.35 -10.29
CA GLN A 411 4.39 2.40 -9.86
C GLN A 411 3.14 2.49 -10.73
N ALA A 412 2.70 3.70 -11.08
CA ALA A 412 1.51 3.91 -11.91
C ALA A 412 1.63 3.25 -13.29
N GLU A 413 2.82 3.25 -13.89
CA GLU A 413 3.09 2.59 -15.17
C GLU A 413 2.92 1.06 -15.15
N LEU A 414 2.97 0.45 -13.96
CA LEU A 414 2.68 -0.99 -13.82
C LEU A 414 1.23 -1.30 -14.17
N SER A 415 0.30 -0.35 -14.00
CA SER A 415 -1.11 -0.56 -14.33
C SER A 415 -1.31 -0.97 -15.79
N ALA A 416 -0.70 -0.21 -16.72
CA ALA A 416 -0.76 -0.50 -18.14
C ALA A 416 -0.04 -1.81 -18.50
N THR A 417 0.97 -2.20 -17.72
CA THR A 417 1.77 -3.41 -17.95
C THR A 417 1.02 -4.68 -17.55
N PHE A 418 0.31 -4.66 -16.43
CA PHE A 418 -0.37 -5.83 -15.87
C PHE A 418 -1.90 -5.82 -16.06
N GLY A 419 -2.47 -4.70 -16.51
CA GLY A 419 -3.92 -4.55 -16.67
C GLY A 419 -4.70 -4.54 -15.34
N LYS A 420 -4.00 -4.29 -14.22
CA LYS A 420 -4.54 -4.25 -12.86
C LYS A 420 -4.44 -2.84 -12.29
N PRO A 421 -5.37 -2.40 -11.41
CA PRO A 421 -5.26 -1.11 -10.75
C PRO A 421 -4.02 -1.04 -9.86
N ILE A 422 -3.52 0.18 -9.66
CA ILE A 422 -2.41 0.46 -8.75
C ILE A 422 -2.90 1.52 -7.76
N ALA A 423 -2.73 1.26 -6.47
CA ALA A 423 -3.09 2.18 -5.40
C ALA A 423 -1.87 2.51 -4.53
N LEU A 424 -1.65 3.80 -4.27
CA LEU A 424 -0.75 4.27 -3.22
C LEU A 424 -1.51 4.17 -1.89
N THR A 425 -1.30 3.08 -1.15
CA THR A 425 -2.12 2.74 0.02
C THR A 425 -1.68 3.45 1.30
N ALA A 426 -0.51 4.10 1.29
CA ALA A 426 -0.09 5.01 2.34
C ALA A 426 1.02 5.96 1.85
N PHE A 427 0.90 7.25 2.13
CA PHE A 427 2.01 8.18 2.06
C PHE A 427 2.02 9.12 3.27
N GLY A 428 3.21 9.57 3.63
CA GLY A 428 3.42 10.50 4.72
C GLY A 428 4.80 11.17 4.62
N LEU A 429 4.89 12.36 5.20
CA LEU A 429 6.15 13.10 5.33
C LEU A 429 6.18 13.74 6.72
N VAL A 430 7.23 13.46 7.49
CA VAL A 430 7.33 13.97 8.87
C VAL A 430 7.57 15.47 8.84
N SER A 431 6.73 16.23 9.54
CA SER A 431 6.98 17.66 9.74
C SER A 431 7.83 17.90 10.99
N GLN A 432 8.41 19.08 11.09
CA GLN A 432 9.14 19.51 12.29
C GLN A 432 8.24 19.56 13.54
N GLU A 433 6.94 19.77 13.37
CA GLU A 433 5.96 19.75 14.46
C GLU A 433 5.74 18.34 15.01
N HIS A 434 5.68 17.33 14.13
CA HIS A 434 5.48 15.93 14.50
C HIS A 434 6.78 15.14 14.70
N ALA A 435 7.94 15.75 14.44
CA ALA A 435 9.23 15.10 14.62
C ALA A 435 9.40 14.52 16.06
N PRO A 436 8.99 15.21 17.15
CA PRO A 436 9.07 14.66 18.49
C PRO A 436 8.28 13.36 18.69
N ASP A 437 7.15 13.19 18.01
CA ASP A 437 6.27 12.01 18.11
C ASP A 437 6.64 10.91 17.11
N PHE A 438 7.48 11.22 16.13
CA PHE A 438 7.83 10.31 15.06
C PHE A 438 8.55 9.05 15.57
N VAL A 439 7.98 7.90 15.23
CA VAL A 439 8.57 6.59 15.51
C VAL A 439 8.71 5.80 14.20
N PRO A 440 9.93 5.50 13.76
CA PRO A 440 10.13 4.60 12.61
C PRO A 440 9.49 3.23 12.84
N PHE A 441 8.96 2.61 11.79
CA PHE A 441 8.12 1.41 11.92
C PHE A 441 8.81 0.22 12.61
N ASN A 442 10.14 0.14 12.59
CA ASN A 442 10.90 -0.97 13.20
C ASN A 442 11.48 -0.63 14.58
N THR A 443 10.92 0.33 15.30
CA THR A 443 11.34 0.66 16.66
C THR A 443 10.16 1.09 17.51
N THR A 444 10.36 1.13 18.83
CA THR A 444 9.45 1.73 19.81
C THR A 444 10.01 3.05 20.34
N VAL A 445 11.07 3.59 19.72
CA VAL A 445 11.73 4.80 20.22
C VAL A 445 11.41 5.96 19.30
N ALA A 446 10.98 7.08 19.89
CA ALA A 446 10.92 8.38 19.21
C ALA A 446 12.31 9.03 19.27
N PRO A 447 13.12 9.01 18.19
CA PRO A 447 14.51 9.44 18.26
C PRO A 447 14.67 10.97 18.35
N PHE A 448 13.61 11.73 18.08
CA PHE A 448 13.62 13.19 18.12
C PHE A 448 12.77 13.77 19.25
N ALA A 449 12.23 12.93 20.14
CA ALA A 449 11.60 13.37 21.38
C ALA A 449 12.62 14.07 22.29
N ALA A 450 12.16 15.04 23.09
CA ALA A 450 13.03 15.87 23.93
C ALA A 450 13.81 15.08 24.99
N ASP A 451 13.28 13.95 25.44
CA ASP A 451 13.84 13.05 26.44
C ASP A 451 14.53 11.81 25.83
N SER A 452 14.66 11.76 24.50
CA SER A 452 15.28 10.63 23.80
C SER A 452 16.75 10.48 24.19
N THR A 453 17.10 9.31 24.74
CA THR A 453 18.49 8.94 25.06
C THR A 453 19.16 8.15 23.92
N ALA A 454 18.46 7.97 22.80
CA ALA A 454 18.98 7.24 21.65
C ALA A 454 20.16 8.00 21.02
N SER A 455 21.34 7.39 21.06
CA SER A 455 22.49 7.82 20.26
C SER A 455 22.11 7.76 18.78
N THR A 456 21.80 8.90 18.16
CA THR A 456 21.54 9.03 16.73
C THR A 456 22.79 8.58 15.93
N THR A 457 22.83 7.31 15.54
CA THR A 457 23.87 6.72 14.68
C THR A 457 23.69 7.15 13.22
N SER A 458 23.76 8.45 12.96
CA SER A 458 24.07 9.01 11.63
C SER A 458 24.26 10.52 11.72
N ASN A 459 25.46 11.01 12.05
CA ASN A 459 25.93 12.39 11.77
C ASN A 459 24.96 13.58 12.02
N GLN A 460 23.96 13.45 12.88
CA GLN A 460 23.11 14.56 13.30
C GLN A 460 23.58 15.01 14.67
N THR A 461 24.41 16.04 14.67
CA THR A 461 24.60 16.88 15.85
C THR A 461 23.24 17.37 16.31
N SER A 462 23.04 17.51 17.62
CA SER A 462 21.84 17.95 18.35
C SER A 462 21.25 19.33 17.96
N ASN A 463 21.66 19.89 16.82
CA ASN A 463 21.27 21.18 16.24
C ASN A 463 20.69 21.09 14.81
N SER A 464 20.48 19.91 14.21
CA SER A 464 19.78 19.79 12.92
C SER A 464 18.30 19.45 13.13
N THR A 465 17.39 20.31 12.65
CA THR A 465 15.94 20.07 12.64
C THR A 465 15.62 18.88 11.72
N PHE A 466 15.02 17.82 12.28
CA PHE A 466 14.47 16.70 11.50
C PHE A 466 13.07 17.05 10.99
N GLY A 467 12.70 16.49 9.84
CA GLY A 467 11.42 16.76 9.20
C GLY A 467 11.38 18.06 8.40
N VAL A 468 10.35 18.17 7.57
CA VAL A 468 10.09 19.35 6.73
C VAL A 468 9.23 20.37 7.47
N THR A 469 9.13 21.60 6.97
CA THR A 469 8.14 22.55 7.50
C THR A 469 6.70 22.08 7.16
N ASN A 470 5.69 22.52 7.92
CA ASN A 470 4.29 22.18 7.61
C ASN A 470 3.91 22.65 6.19
N SER A 471 4.38 23.82 5.75
CA SER A 471 4.16 24.30 4.38
C SER A 471 4.79 23.39 3.32
N GLU A 472 6.02 22.92 3.53
CA GLU A 472 6.66 21.94 2.64
C GLU A 472 5.91 20.60 2.63
N ARG A 473 5.39 20.14 3.77
CA ARG A 473 4.55 18.94 3.85
C ARG A 473 3.28 19.10 3.02
N THR A 474 2.54 20.19 3.22
CA THR A 474 1.33 20.50 2.44
C THR A 474 1.64 20.60 0.95
N GLN A 475 2.78 21.20 0.58
CA GLN A 475 3.24 21.26 -0.81
C GLN A 475 3.53 19.87 -1.39
N ALA A 476 4.20 19.00 -0.63
CA ALA A 476 4.46 17.62 -1.06
C ALA A 476 3.17 16.83 -1.25
N TYR A 477 2.23 16.94 -0.31
CA TYR A 477 0.94 16.26 -0.37
C TYR A 477 0.13 16.72 -1.59
N SER A 478 0.06 18.03 -1.82
CA SER A 478 -0.61 18.58 -3.01
C SER A 478 0.00 18.05 -4.31
N ALA A 479 1.33 18.04 -4.41
CA ALA A 479 2.03 17.56 -5.59
C ALA A 479 1.86 16.05 -5.84
N TRP A 480 1.88 15.24 -4.78
CA TRP A 480 1.69 13.79 -4.88
C TRP A 480 0.23 13.39 -5.14
N LEU A 481 -0.75 14.17 -4.68
CA LEU A 481 -2.19 13.93 -4.87
C LEU A 481 -2.70 14.35 -6.25
N ASP A 482 -2.57 15.65 -6.59
CA ASP A 482 -3.10 16.25 -7.82
C ASP A 482 -2.28 15.78 -9.04
N GLY A 483 -0.97 15.61 -8.84
CA GLY A 483 -0.05 15.27 -9.91
C GLY A 483 0.17 16.40 -10.92
N LYS A 484 -0.46 17.56 -10.75
CA LYS A 484 -0.06 18.79 -11.42
C LYS A 484 0.90 19.55 -10.51
N SER A 485 2.16 19.10 -10.46
CA SER A 485 3.20 20.04 -10.01
C SER A 485 3.38 21.07 -11.12
N HIS A 486 2.72 22.23 -11.01
CA HIS A 486 3.15 23.41 -11.76
C HIS A 486 4.42 23.90 -11.08
N PHE A 487 5.56 23.33 -11.48
CA PHE A 487 6.86 23.90 -11.17
C PHE A 487 7.03 25.18 -12.01
N GLU A 488 6.33 26.24 -11.60
CA GLU A 488 6.55 27.57 -12.15
C GLU A 488 7.81 28.15 -11.50
N PHE A 489 8.97 27.66 -11.94
CA PHE A 489 10.23 28.30 -11.60
C PHE A 489 10.26 29.63 -12.37
N MET A 490 9.97 30.73 -11.67
CA MET A 490 9.86 32.10 -12.20
C MET A 490 11.17 32.66 -12.81
N ARG A 491 11.78 31.98 -13.80
CA ARG A 491 12.91 32.55 -14.54
C ARG A 491 13.18 32.03 -15.95
N THR A 492 12.58 30.93 -16.42
CA THR A 492 12.96 30.36 -17.74
C THR A 492 11.82 29.93 -18.67
N GLY A 493 10.55 30.01 -18.27
CA GLY A 493 9.41 29.80 -19.18
C GLY A 493 9.30 28.39 -19.78
N VAL A 494 9.94 27.37 -19.19
CA VAL A 494 9.77 25.97 -19.59
C VAL A 494 8.99 25.23 -18.51
N SER A 495 7.67 25.14 -18.68
CA SER A 495 6.80 24.29 -17.86
C SER A 495 7.01 22.83 -18.26
N THR A 496 7.63 22.03 -17.39
CA THR A 496 7.63 20.57 -17.54
C THR A 496 6.67 20.01 -16.50
N VAL A 497 5.44 19.71 -16.91
CA VAL A 497 4.46 19.07 -16.03
C VAL A 497 4.88 17.61 -15.83
N LEU A 498 5.35 17.27 -14.63
CA LEU A 498 5.43 15.88 -14.19
C LEU A 498 4.06 15.47 -13.67
N LEU A 499 3.40 14.53 -14.36
CA LEU A 499 2.15 13.94 -13.92
C LEU A 499 2.45 12.90 -12.82
N ALA A 500 1.91 13.12 -11.62
CA ALA A 500 1.97 12.18 -10.49
C ALA A 500 0.55 11.87 -9.96
N GLY A 501 0.44 11.17 -8.84
CA GLY A 501 -0.84 10.86 -8.21
C GLY A 501 -1.83 10.22 -9.16
N ILE A 502 -3.08 10.68 -9.13
CA ILE A 502 -4.16 10.16 -9.98
C ILE A 502 -3.95 10.52 -11.45
N SER A 503 -3.37 11.69 -11.72
CA SER A 503 -3.05 12.11 -13.09
C SER A 503 -1.99 11.21 -13.77
N SER A 504 -1.21 10.46 -12.98
CA SER A 504 -0.25 9.46 -13.47
C SER A 504 -0.86 8.10 -13.81
N GLY A 505 -2.16 7.91 -13.53
CA GLY A 505 -2.87 6.66 -13.76
C GLY A 505 -3.06 5.79 -12.52
N LEU A 506 -2.78 6.31 -11.31
CA LEU A 506 -3.18 5.63 -10.08
C LEU A 506 -4.71 5.56 -9.97
N ALA A 507 -5.21 4.43 -9.46
CA ALA A 507 -6.62 4.21 -9.21
C ALA A 507 -7.03 4.60 -7.78
N GLY A 508 -6.07 4.76 -6.87
CA GLY A 508 -6.30 5.24 -5.51
C GLY A 508 -5.04 5.79 -4.87
N ILE A 509 -5.21 6.77 -3.98
CA ILE A 509 -4.12 7.37 -3.21
C ILE A 509 -4.58 7.65 -1.79
N MET A 510 -3.77 7.32 -0.78
CA MET A 510 -4.19 7.35 0.62
C MET A 510 -3.14 7.98 1.53
N GLN A 511 -3.55 8.99 2.31
CA GLN A 511 -2.70 9.55 3.37
C GLN A 511 -2.60 8.55 4.56
N TYR A 512 -1.45 8.52 5.25
CA TYR A 512 -1.10 7.44 6.18
C TYR A 512 -1.71 7.51 7.60
N GLN A 513 -1.98 8.69 8.14
CA GLN A 513 -2.49 8.80 9.49
C GLN A 513 -3.45 9.97 9.56
N TRP A 514 -4.73 9.67 9.35
CA TRP A 514 -5.80 10.62 9.64
C TRP A 514 -5.83 10.88 11.13
N GLY A 515 -6.10 12.11 11.51
CA GLY A 515 -6.18 12.53 12.90
C GLY A 515 -7.61 12.94 13.26
N VAL A 516 -8.03 12.66 14.49
CA VAL A 516 -9.25 13.23 15.08
C VAL A 516 -8.98 13.80 16.46
N SER A 517 -9.74 14.81 16.84
CA SER A 517 -9.72 15.41 18.18
C SER A 517 -11.09 15.32 18.83
N ASN A 518 -11.15 15.58 20.13
CA ASN A 518 -12.38 15.63 20.91
C ASN A 518 -13.16 14.29 20.94
N VAL A 519 -12.45 13.17 20.88
CA VAL A 519 -13.06 11.83 21.00
C VAL A 519 -12.98 11.33 22.45
N THR A 520 -13.86 10.42 22.84
CA THR A 520 -13.88 9.87 24.21
C THR A 520 -12.51 9.31 24.62
N ALA A 521 -12.06 9.69 25.81
CA ALA A 521 -10.80 9.23 26.39
C ALA A 521 -11.01 8.23 27.53
N ALA A 522 -10.05 7.32 27.70
CA ALA A 522 -9.94 6.48 28.90
C ALA A 522 -8.48 6.16 29.21
N ALA A 523 -8.12 6.23 30.49
CA ALA A 523 -6.78 5.95 30.98
C ALA A 523 -6.29 4.55 30.55
N GLY A 524 -5.02 4.48 30.15
CA GLY A 524 -4.39 3.24 29.69
C GLY A 524 -4.84 2.76 28.31
N THR A 525 -5.60 3.57 27.56
CA THR A 525 -5.92 3.30 26.15
C THR A 525 -5.08 4.20 25.24
N SER A 526 -5.07 3.92 23.93
CA SER A 526 -4.44 4.80 22.93
C SER A 526 -5.08 6.20 22.87
N PHE A 527 -6.22 6.40 23.54
CA PHE A 527 -6.89 7.69 23.74
C PHE A 527 -6.88 8.05 25.23
N SER A 528 -5.71 8.11 25.84
CA SER A 528 -5.60 8.50 27.25
C SER A 528 -5.80 10.02 27.40
N PRO A 529 -6.42 10.50 28.51
CA PRO A 529 -6.50 11.94 28.81
C PRO A 529 -5.10 12.50 29.06
N ASN A 530 -4.89 13.80 28.77
CA ASN A 530 -3.61 14.47 29.02
C ASN A 530 -3.11 14.27 30.47
N GLU A 531 -1.89 13.75 30.63
CA GLU A 531 -1.29 13.32 31.92
C GLU A 531 -1.00 14.44 32.95
N ASN A 532 -1.51 15.67 32.75
CA ASN A 532 -1.22 16.80 33.64
C ASN A 532 -2.01 16.82 34.95
N SER A 533 -2.84 15.80 35.24
CA SER A 533 -3.48 15.61 36.54
C SER A 533 -2.92 14.36 37.23
N THR A 534 -2.15 14.56 38.29
CA THR A 534 -1.58 13.51 39.16
C THR A 534 -2.64 12.77 40.00
N SER A 535 -3.89 12.70 39.55
CA SER A 535 -5.00 12.08 40.27
C SER A 535 -6.13 11.60 39.35
N SER A 536 -5.84 10.86 38.28
CA SER A 536 -6.91 10.29 37.46
C SER A 536 -7.44 8.99 38.10
N SER A 537 -8.62 9.08 38.71
CA SER A 537 -9.49 7.92 38.99
C SER A 537 -9.79 7.19 37.66
N PRO A 538 -9.97 5.85 37.64
CA PRO A 538 -10.36 5.11 36.44
C PRO A 538 -11.70 5.53 35.80
N ASP A 539 -12.43 6.46 36.44
CA ASP A 539 -13.72 7.01 36.00
C ASP A 539 -13.64 8.41 35.36
N GLU A 540 -12.46 9.01 35.14
CA GLU A 540 -12.38 10.31 34.45
C GLU A 540 -12.70 10.18 32.95
N THR A 541 -13.92 10.58 32.58
CA THR A 541 -14.37 10.75 31.20
C THR A 541 -13.89 12.09 30.67
N GLY A 542 -12.80 12.08 29.90
CA GLY A 542 -12.30 13.23 29.17
C GLY A 542 -12.46 13.07 27.66
N THR A 543 -11.94 14.03 26.91
CA THR A 543 -11.71 13.88 25.46
C THR A 543 -10.22 13.89 25.15
N SER A 544 -9.80 13.19 24.10
CA SER A 544 -8.41 13.15 23.64
C SER A 544 -8.36 13.27 22.11
N SER A 545 -7.14 13.27 21.57
CA SER A 545 -6.88 13.17 20.13
C SER A 545 -6.44 11.75 19.77
N SER A 546 -6.55 11.41 18.49
CA SER A 546 -5.99 10.17 17.97
C SER A 546 -4.49 10.08 18.19
N PRO A 547 -3.94 8.86 18.32
CA PRO A 547 -2.51 8.64 18.36
C PRO A 547 -1.77 9.25 17.17
N ASP A 548 -0.54 9.69 17.43
CA ASP A 548 0.40 10.19 16.44
C ASP A 548 1.68 9.35 16.49
N ASP A 549 2.11 8.83 15.33
CA ASP A 549 3.40 8.15 15.17
C ASP A 549 4.37 8.94 14.28
N GLY A 550 4.10 10.24 14.12
CA GLY A 550 4.89 11.23 13.39
C GLY A 550 4.26 11.72 12.08
N TYR A 551 3.08 11.19 11.74
CA TYR A 551 2.44 11.41 10.45
C TYR A 551 1.01 11.93 10.55
N SER A 552 0.53 12.24 11.77
CA SER A 552 -0.79 12.82 11.98
C SER A 552 -0.99 14.06 11.12
N ILE A 553 -2.24 14.24 10.66
CA ILE A 553 -2.64 15.48 9.99
C ILE A 553 -3.02 16.59 10.98
N ILE A 554 -3.16 16.30 12.28
CA ILE A 554 -3.49 17.29 13.29
C ILE A 554 -2.24 18.09 13.67
N ASP A 555 -2.07 19.25 13.08
CA ASP A 555 -0.99 20.20 13.33
C ASP A 555 -1.48 21.65 13.30
N SER A 556 -0.57 22.62 13.43
CA SER A 556 -0.91 24.05 13.34
C SER A 556 -1.62 24.46 12.04
N ASN A 557 -1.49 23.66 10.98
CA ASN A 557 -2.01 23.88 9.63
C ASN A 557 -2.97 22.73 9.23
N THR A 558 -3.67 22.12 10.19
CA THR A 558 -4.54 20.95 9.96
C THR A 558 -5.53 21.23 8.83
N GLU A 559 -6.17 22.42 8.89
CA GLU A 559 -7.14 22.87 7.89
C GLU A 559 -6.54 22.91 6.48
N ASP A 560 -5.27 23.33 6.33
CA ASP A 560 -4.60 23.36 5.03
C ASP A 560 -4.34 21.94 4.51
N THR A 561 -3.87 21.05 5.38
CA THR A 561 -3.57 19.66 5.02
C THR A 561 -4.83 18.89 4.66
N GLU A 562 -5.88 19.01 5.46
CA GLU A 562 -7.20 18.45 5.18
C GLU A 562 -7.78 19.04 3.89
N SER A 563 -7.72 20.37 3.71
CA SER A 563 -8.21 21.03 2.49
C SER A 563 -7.50 20.52 1.24
N VAL A 564 -6.20 20.23 1.29
CA VAL A 564 -5.46 19.66 0.14
C VAL A 564 -5.97 18.25 -0.19
N ILE A 565 -6.21 17.42 0.81
CA ILE A 565 -6.72 16.04 0.64
C ILE A 565 -8.17 16.09 0.10
N SER A 566 -9.02 16.94 0.68
CA SER A 566 -10.41 17.14 0.25
C SER A 566 -10.51 17.70 -1.17
N ALA A 567 -9.68 18.69 -1.52
CA ALA A 567 -9.64 19.26 -2.86
C ALA A 567 -9.26 18.20 -3.91
N ALA A 568 -8.26 17.36 -3.61
CA ALA A 568 -7.89 16.26 -4.49
C ALA A 568 -9.04 15.26 -4.67
N SER A 569 -9.81 14.96 -3.61
CA SER A 569 -10.98 14.07 -3.72
C SER A 569 -12.09 14.67 -4.60
N GLN A 570 -12.36 15.97 -4.44
CA GLN A 570 -13.37 16.67 -5.24
C GLN A 570 -12.99 16.74 -6.73
N GLN A 571 -11.70 16.87 -7.05
CA GLN A 571 -11.21 16.83 -8.43
C GLN A 571 -11.53 15.49 -9.10
N ILE A 572 -11.39 14.36 -8.40
CA ILE A 572 -11.75 13.03 -8.93
C ILE A 572 -13.24 12.93 -9.23
N ALA A 573 -14.09 13.47 -8.35
CA ALA A 573 -15.53 13.38 -8.50
C ALA A 573 -16.08 14.24 -9.65
N ALA A 574 -15.32 15.22 -10.12
CA ALA A 574 -15.67 16.09 -11.24
C ALA A 574 -15.27 15.51 -12.61
N ASP A 575 -14.33 14.57 -12.64
CA ASP A 575 -13.88 13.83 -13.83
C ASP A 575 -14.76 12.60 -14.11
#